data_AF-A0A962W3T4-F1
#
_entry.id   AF-A0A962W3T4-F1
#
_cell.length_a   1.000
_cell.length_b   1.000
_cell.length_c   1.000
_cell.angle_alpha   90.00
_cell.angle_beta   90.00
_cell.angle_gamma   90.00
#
_symmetry.space_group_name_H-M   'P 1'
#
loop_
_entity.id
_entity.type
_entity.pdbx_description
1 polymer ?
#
loop_
_entity_poly.entity_id
_entity_poly.type
_entity_poly.pdbx_seq_one_letter_code
_entity_poly.pdbx_strand_id
1 'polypeptide(L)' 'MAATANQVRIIGGRHRGRRLHFRPGPGLRPTPDRVRETLFNWLQGEIHG' A
#
# COMPACT_ATOMS: atom_id res chain seq x y z
N MET A 1 17.28 6.63 19.29
CA MET A 1 17.33 6.04 17.92
C MET A 1 16.04 6.41 17.20
N ALA A 2 16.10 7.10 16.06
CA ALA A 2 14.90 7.47 15.32
C ALA A 2 14.22 6.20 14.77
N ALA A 3 12.94 6.00 15.08
CA ALA A 3 12.17 4.89 14.52
C ALA A 3 12.22 4.97 12.99
N THR A 4 12.62 3.89 12.32
CA THR A 4 12.58 3.79 10.86
C THR A 4 11.14 4.04 10.41
N ALA A 5 10.92 5.11 9.65
CA ALA A 5 9.59 5.44 9.15
C ALA A 5 9.11 4.31 8.24
N ASN A 6 7.91 3.77 8.52
CA ASN A 6 7.30 2.79 7.65
C ASN A 6 6.97 3.43 6.30
N GLN A 7 7.01 2.63 5.24
CA GLN A 7 6.65 3.10 3.90
C GLN A 7 5.74 2.11 3.17
N VAL A 8 4.87 2.65 2.33
CA VAL A 8 4.05 1.88 1.39
C VAL A 8 4.15 2.52 0.00
N ARG A 9 4.14 1.70 -1.04
CA ARG A 9 4.15 2.15 -2.44
C ARG A 9 2.76 1.99 -3.05
N ILE A 10 2.29 3.02 -3.76
CA ILE A 10 1.09 2.94 -4.59
C ILE A 10 1.42 2.11 -5.83
N ILE A 11 0.68 1.02 -6.06
CA ILE A 11 0.98 0.02 -7.10
C ILE A 11 0.20 0.21 -8.41
N GLY A 12 -0.80 1.09 -8.43
CA GLY A 12 -1.67 1.31 -9.61
C GLY A 12 -2.36 2.68 -9.63
N GLY A 13 -3.14 2.92 -10.67
CA GLY A 13 -3.88 4.17 -10.88
C GLY A 13 -3.00 5.40 -11.14
N ARG A 14 -3.61 6.58 -11.05
CA ARG A 14 -2.97 7.89 -11.34
C ARG A 14 -1.72 8.18 -10.51
N HIS A 15 -1.59 7.57 -9.33
CA HIS A 15 -0.49 7.82 -8.40
C HIS A 15 0.51 6.65 -8.32
N ARG A 16 0.48 5.72 -9.27
CA ARG A 16 1.41 4.57 -9.33
C ARG A 16 2.86 5.02 -9.15
N GLY A 17 3.60 4.28 -8.31
CA GLY A 17 5.02 4.53 -8.02
C GLY A 17 5.28 5.49 -6.86
N ARG A 18 4.28 6.27 -6.42
CA ARG A 18 4.42 7.15 -5.26
C ARG A 18 4.66 6.33 -3.97
N ARG A 19 5.64 6.74 -3.17
CA ARG A 19 5.90 6.19 -1.84
C ARG A 19 5.29 7.11 -0.77
N LEU A 20 4.60 6.51 0.19
CA LEU A 20 4.01 7.19 1.33
C LEU A 20 4.73 6.74 2.60
N HIS A 21 5.25 7.71 3.34
CA HIS A 21 5.90 7.47 4.63
C HIS A 21 4.89 7.71 5.76
N PHE A 22 4.91 6.85 6.78
CA PHE A 22 4.01 6.95 7.92
C PHE A 22 4.69 6.48 9.21
N ARG A 23 4.16 6.95 10.35
CA ARG A 23 4.65 6.56 11.66
C ARG A 23 4.27 5.10 11.95
N PRO A 24 5.14 4.30 12.58
CA PRO A 24 4.75 2.99 13.07
C PRO A 24 3.67 3.13 14.16
N GLY A 25 2.78 2.14 14.23
CA GLY A 25 1.71 2.03 15.22
C GLY A 25 1.56 0.58 15.68
N PRO A 26 1.05 0.35 16.89
CA PRO A 26 0.86 -1.00 17.42
C PRO A 26 -0.10 -1.79 16.52
N GLY A 27 0.23 -3.06 16.24
CA GLY A 27 -0.61 -3.95 15.43
C GLY A 27 -0.54 -3.73 13.91
N LEU A 28 0.29 -2.81 13.42
CA LEU A 28 0.45 -2.63 11.96
C LEU A 28 1.15 -3.84 11.35
N ARG A 29 0.39 -4.67 10.62
CA ARG A 29 0.93 -5.76 9.82
C ARG A 29 1.30 -5.25 8.42
N PRO A 30 2.54 -5.44 7.95
CA PRO A 30 2.89 -5.15 6.57
C PRO A 30 2.03 -6.00 5.62
N THR A 31 1.36 -5.36 4.67
CA THR A 31 0.70 -6.05 3.55
C THR A 31 1.65 -6.00 2.36
N PRO A 32 2.20 -7.13 1.89
CA PRO A 32 3.10 -7.14 0.73
C PRO A 32 2.42 -6.58 -0.53
N ASP A 33 3.22 -6.00 -1.42
CA ASP A 33 2.72 -5.43 -2.69
C ASP A 33 1.89 -6.43 -3.48
N ARG A 34 2.36 -7.68 -3.59
CA ARG A 34 1.65 -8.76 -4.29
C ARG A 34 0.24 -9.02 -3.75
N VAL A 35 0.05 -8.96 -2.43
CA VAL A 35 -1.27 -9.19 -1.82
C VAL A 35 -2.23 -8.05 -2.18
N ARG A 36 -1.73 -6.81 -2.17
CA ARG A 36 -2.53 -5.65 -2.60
C ARG A 36 -2.86 -5.73 -4.09
N GLU A 37 -1.89 -6.13 -4.91
CA GLU A 37 -2.08 -6.32 -6.36
C GLU A 37 -3.16 -7.36 -6.65
N THR A 38 -3.09 -8.53 -6.03
CA THR A 38 -4.12 -9.57 -6.17
C THR A 38 -5.50 -9.07 -5.78
N LEU A 39 -5.63 -8.37 -4.65
CA LEU A 39 -6.91 -7.81 -4.21
C LEU A 39 -7.48 -6.81 -5.22
N PHE A 40 -6.67 -5.86 -5.70
CA PHE A 40 -7.15 -4.86 -6.65
C PHE A 40 -7.43 -5.43 -8.03
N ASN A 41 -6.75 -6.50 -8.44
CA ASN A 41 -7.10 -7.22 -9.67
C ASN A 41 -8.49 -7.86 -9.57
N TRP A 42 -8.85 -8.45 -8.41
CA TRP A 42 -10.19 -8.99 -8.20
C TRP A 42 -11.27 -7.90 -8.20
N LEU A 43 -10.96 -6.74 -7.64
CA LEU A 43 -11.90 -5.62 -7.53
C LEU A 43 -11.98 -4.75 -8.79
N GLN A 44 -11.19 -5.03 -9.83
CA GLN A 44 -11.09 -4.17 -11.02
C GLN A 44 -12.43 -3.99 -11.75
N GLY A 45 -13.31 -4.98 -11.72
CA GLY A 45 -14.66 -4.92 -12.31
C GLY A 45 -15.73 -4.35 -11.39
N GLU A 46 -15.46 -4.26 -10.09
CA GLU A 46 -16.44 -3.89 -9.05
C GLU A 46 -16.24 -2.45 -8.57
N ILE A 47 -15.04 -1.90 -8.71
CA ILE A 47 -14.67 -0.58 -8.21
C ILE A 47 -14.22 0.29 -9.39
N HIS A 48 -14.96 1.37 -9.61
CA HIS A 48 -14.55 2.45 -10.52
C HIS A 48 -13.65 3.44 -9.77
N GLY A 49 -12.61 3.94 -10.46
CA GLY A 49 -11.61 4.86 -9.91
C GLY A 49 -11.59 6.22 -10.60
#